data_AF-A0A2R9BSL2-F1
#
_entry.id   AF-A0A2R9BSL2-F1
#
_cell.length_a   1.000
_cell.length_b   1.000
_cell.length_c   1.000
_cell.angle_alpha   90.00
_cell.angle_beta   90.00
_cell.angle_gamma   90.00
#
_symmetry.space_group_name_H-M   'P 1'
#
loop_
_entity.id
_entity.type
_entity.pdbx_description
1 polymer ?
#
loop_
_entity_poly.entity_id
_entity_poly.type
_entity_poly.pdbx_seq_one_letter_code
_entity_poly.pdbx_strand_id
1 'polypeptide(L)'
;MIARRNPEPLRFLPDEARSLPPPKLTDPRLLYIGFLGYCSGLIDNLIRRRPVATADYLYAVRDREMFGYMKLHPEDFPEEDKKTYGEIFEKFHPIR
;
A
#
# COMPACT_ATOMS: atom_id res chain seq x y z
N MET A 1 -8.49 17.02 34.34
CA MET A 1 -9.12 16.05 33.42
C MET A 1 -8.39 14.70 33.32
N ILE A 2 -7.07 14.62 33.55
CA ILE A 2 -6.31 13.35 33.48
C ILE A 2 -6.79 12.32 34.52
N ALA A 3 -7.10 12.74 35.75
CA ALA A 3 -7.55 11.85 36.83
C ALA A 3 -8.99 11.30 36.69
N ARG A 4 -9.83 11.83 35.79
CA ARG A 4 -11.23 11.40 35.59
C ARG A 4 -11.43 10.50 34.37
N ARG A 5 -10.36 10.20 33.61
CA ARG A 5 -10.47 9.72 32.23
C ARG A 5 -10.82 8.23 32.15
N ASN A 6 -10.24 7.39 33.02
CA ASN A 6 -10.54 5.96 33.11
C ASN A 6 -9.76 5.33 34.29
N PRO A 7 -10.33 4.41 35.09
CA PRO A 7 -9.54 3.55 35.97
C PRO A 7 -8.58 2.61 35.20
N GLU A 8 -8.87 2.30 33.94
CA GLU A 8 -7.98 1.51 33.06
C GLU A 8 -7.18 2.42 32.09
N PRO A 9 -5.88 2.64 32.33
CA PRO A 9 -5.12 3.72 31.67
C PRO A 9 -4.88 3.52 30.17
N LEU A 10 -4.95 2.29 29.65
CA LEU A 10 -4.67 1.97 28.24
C LEU A 10 -5.92 1.89 27.36
N ARG A 11 -7.10 2.05 27.94
CA ARG A 11 -8.36 1.86 27.23
C ARG A 11 -8.78 3.14 26.51
N PHE A 12 -8.67 3.14 25.18
CA PHE A 12 -8.97 4.30 24.31
C PHE A 12 -10.44 4.76 24.43
N LEU A 13 -11.39 3.82 24.48
CA LEU A 13 -12.84 4.06 24.65
C LEU A 13 -13.35 3.34 25.91
N PRO A 14 -13.90 4.06 26.91
CA PRO A 14 -14.44 3.44 28.13
C PRO A 14 -15.79 2.75 27.86
N ASP A 15 -16.22 1.84 28.74
CA ASP A 15 -17.48 1.09 28.58
C ASP A 15 -18.72 2.01 28.51
N GLU A 16 -18.70 3.13 29.24
CA GLU A 16 -19.78 4.11 29.24
C GLU A 16 -19.99 4.77 27.86
N ALA A 17 -18.95 4.85 27.03
CA ALA A 17 -19.03 5.44 25.69
C ALA A 17 -19.96 4.66 24.75
N ARG A 18 -20.21 3.37 25.05
CA ARG A 18 -21.14 2.52 24.27
C ARG A 18 -22.61 2.95 24.43
N SER A 19 -22.94 3.71 25.48
CA SER A 19 -24.28 4.25 25.70
C SER A 19 -24.60 5.48 24.84
N LEU A 20 -23.57 6.13 24.27
CA LEU A 20 -23.74 7.29 23.40
C LEU A 20 -24.12 6.85 21.98
N PRO A 21 -24.92 7.66 21.25
CA PRO A 21 -25.20 7.38 19.85
C PRO A 21 -23.90 7.49 19.04
N PRO A 22 -23.51 6.48 18.25
CA PRO A 22 -22.31 6.54 17.44
C PRO A 22 -22.46 7.57 16.31
N PRO A 23 -21.34 8.13 15.82
CA PRO A 23 -21.35 8.98 14.64
C PRO A 23 -21.90 8.20 13.44
N LYS A 24 -22.68 8.87 12.59
CA LYS A 24 -23.21 8.26 11.37
C LYS A 24 -22.12 8.19 10.32
N LEU A 25 -22.24 7.22 9.41
CA LEU A 25 -21.31 7.08 8.28
C LEU A 25 -21.33 8.31 7.35
N THR A 26 -22.44 9.05 7.35
CA THR A 26 -22.64 10.28 6.56
C THR A 26 -22.30 11.56 7.31
N ASP A 27 -21.66 11.47 8.48
CA ASP A 27 -21.30 12.66 9.24
C ASP A 27 -20.29 13.53 8.46
N PRO A 28 -20.49 14.86 8.35
CA PRO A 28 -19.60 15.74 7.58
C PRO A 28 -18.14 15.67 8.01
N ARG A 29 -17.89 15.39 9.30
CA ARG A 29 -16.54 15.21 9.86
C ARG A 29 -15.86 13.96 9.30
N LEU A 30 -16.59 12.85 9.20
CA LEU A 30 -16.08 11.61 8.65
C LEU A 30 -15.84 11.74 7.13
N LEU A 31 -16.76 12.42 6.45
CA LEU A 31 -16.63 12.79 5.04
C LEU A 31 -15.36 13.61 4.78
N TYR A 32 -15.09 14.60 5.64
CA TYR A 32 -13.87 15.40 5.57
C TYR A 32 -12.60 14.59 5.81
N ILE A 33 -12.59 13.67 6.79
CA ILE A 33 -11.46 12.75 7.02
C ILE A 33 -11.22 11.87 5.80
N GLY A 34 -12.28 11.36 5.16
CA GLY A 34 -12.17 10.61 3.90
C GLY A 34 -11.57 11.45 2.78
N PHE A 35 -11.99 12.71 2.66
CA PHE A 35 -11.42 13.66 1.70
C PHE A 35 -9.93 13.93 1.95
N LEU A 36 -9.50 14.06 3.21
CA LEU A 36 -8.07 14.17 3.55
C LEU A 36 -7.28 12.94 3.08
N GLY A 37 -7.85 11.74 3.26
CA GLY A 37 -7.26 10.50 2.73
C GLY A 37 -7.10 10.52 1.20
N TYR A 38 -8.11 10.99 0.49
CA TYR A 38 -8.06 11.16 -0.97
C TYR A 38 -6.94 12.15 -1.38
N CYS A 39 -6.88 13.32 -0.75
CA CYS A 39 -5.81 14.30 -0.99
C CYS A 39 -4.41 13.72 -0.70
N SER A 40 -4.26 12.92 0.35
CA SER A 40 -3.01 12.21 0.64
C SER A 40 -2.60 11.26 -0.49
N GLY A 41 -3.54 10.54 -1.09
CA GLY A 41 -3.28 9.66 -2.23
C GLY A 41 -2.83 10.43 -3.49
N LEU A 42 -3.49 11.56 -3.77
CA LEU A 42 -3.07 12.45 -4.86
C LEU A 42 -1.66 13.02 -4.63
N ILE A 43 -1.34 13.38 -3.39
CA ILE A 43 -0.01 13.89 -3.01
C ILE A 43 1.05 12.80 -3.12
N ASP A 44 0.78 11.56 -2.71
CA ASP A 44 1.74 10.45 -2.88
C ASP A 44 2.05 10.22 -4.37
N ASN A 45 1.02 10.25 -5.23
CA ASN A 45 1.22 10.18 -6.68
C ASN A 45 2.06 11.37 -7.19
N LEU A 46 1.80 12.59 -6.71
CA LEU A 46 2.54 13.78 -7.08
C LEU A 46 4.02 13.71 -6.68
N ILE A 47 4.33 13.29 -5.44
CA ILE A 47 5.70 13.15 -4.92
C ILE A 47 6.51 12.17 -5.77
N ARG A 48 5.88 11.05 -6.15
CA ARG A 48 6.50 10.02 -7.00
C ARG A 48 6.54 10.39 -8.48
N ARG A 49 6.14 11.62 -8.85
CA ARG A 49 6.02 12.09 -10.24
C ARG A 49 5.17 11.16 -11.11
N ARG A 50 4.18 10.52 -10.50
CA ARG A 50 3.18 9.68 -11.18
C ARG A 50 2.01 10.55 -11.62
N PRO A 51 1.28 10.14 -12.66
CA PRO A 51 0.09 10.87 -13.09
C PRO A 51 -0.97 10.80 -11.98
N VAL A 52 -1.32 11.97 -11.45
CA VAL A 52 -2.03 12.13 -10.17
C VAL A 52 -3.36 11.39 -10.09
N ALA A 53 -4.12 11.35 -11.18
CA ALA A 53 -5.45 10.73 -11.23
C ALA A 53 -5.48 9.34 -11.91
N THR A 54 -4.44 8.97 -12.67
CA THR A 54 -4.49 7.81 -13.57
C THR A 54 -3.32 6.84 -13.38
N ALA A 55 -2.48 7.05 -12.37
CA ALA A 55 -1.32 6.19 -12.08
C ALA A 55 -1.70 4.70 -12.12
N ASP A 56 -2.73 4.31 -11.38
CA ASP A 56 -3.12 2.90 -11.25
C ASP A 56 -3.59 2.31 -12.58
N TYR A 57 -4.36 3.06 -13.37
CA TYR A 57 -4.80 2.63 -14.69
C TYR A 57 -3.62 2.47 -15.66
N LEU A 58 -2.67 3.42 -15.66
CA LEU A 58 -1.51 3.37 -16.55
C LEU A 58 -0.58 2.22 -16.21
N TYR A 59 -0.36 1.94 -14.92
CA TYR A 59 0.40 0.76 -14.51
C TYR A 59 -0.32 -0.53 -14.90
N ALA A 60 -1.64 -0.61 -14.70
CA ALA A 60 -2.43 -1.78 -15.11
C ALA A 60 -2.39 -2.02 -16.64
N VAL A 61 -2.49 -0.97 -17.45
CA VAL A 61 -2.36 -1.08 -18.92
C VAL A 61 -0.96 -1.53 -19.31
N ARG A 62 0.07 -0.90 -18.74
CA ARG A 62 1.47 -1.25 -19.03
C ARG A 62 1.75 -2.72 -18.70
N ASP A 63 1.31 -3.20 -17.55
CA ASP A 63 1.55 -4.58 -17.12
C ASP A 63 0.75 -5.57 -17.99
N ARG A 64 -0.48 -5.21 -18.39
CA ARG A 64 -1.27 -5.98 -19.36
C ARG A 64 -0.58 -6.09 -20.71
N GLU A 65 -0.03 -5.00 -21.23
CA GLU A 65 0.69 -4.98 -22.51
C GLU A 65 1.98 -5.79 -22.44
N MET A 66 2.75 -5.64 -21.36
CA MET A 66 3.99 -6.40 -21.14
C MET A 66 3.74 -7.91 -21.12
N PHE A 67 2.76 -8.38 -20.34
CA PHE A 67 2.41 -9.80 -20.31
C PHE A 67 1.79 -10.28 -21.62
N GLY A 68 1.04 -9.42 -22.31
CA GLY A 68 0.52 -9.70 -23.65
C GLY A 68 1.65 -9.94 -24.66
N TYR A 69 2.65 -9.05 -24.68
CA TYR A 69 3.81 -9.15 -25.57
C TYR A 69 4.63 -10.41 -25.29
N MET A 70 4.97 -10.68 -24.02
CA MET A 70 5.74 -11.87 -23.61
C MET A 70 5.03 -13.18 -23.99
N LYS A 71 3.69 -13.20 -23.97
CA LYS A 71 2.91 -14.37 -24.39
C LYS A 71 2.89 -14.57 -25.91
N LEU A 72 2.96 -13.49 -26.69
CA LEU A 72 2.97 -13.56 -28.15
C LEU A 72 4.36 -13.92 -28.71
N HIS A 73 5.42 -13.61 -27.95
CA HIS A 73 6.82 -13.82 -28.34
C HIS A 73 7.57 -14.71 -27.34
N PRO A 74 7.19 -15.99 -27.18
CA PRO A 74 7.90 -16.91 -26.29
C PRO A 74 9.35 -17.18 -26.73
N GLU A 75 9.69 -16.96 -28.00
CA GLU A 75 11.05 -17.06 -28.55
C GLU A 75 12.00 -15.99 -28.00
N ASP A 76 11.51 -14.79 -27.69
CA ASP A 76 12.29 -13.68 -27.16
C ASP A 76 12.58 -13.86 -25.65
N PHE A 77 11.73 -14.63 -24.96
CA PHE A 77 11.77 -14.85 -23.52
C PHE A 77 11.81 -16.36 -23.18
N PRO A 78 12.90 -17.08 -23.55
CA PRO A 78 13.04 -18.47 -23.17
C PRO A 78 13.08 -18.61 -21.64
N GLU A 79 12.36 -19.61 -21.11
CA GLU A 79 12.47 -19.95 -19.69
C GLU A 79 13.83 -20.59 -19.43
N GLU A 80 14.72 -19.88 -18.75
CA GLU A 80 16.01 -20.43 -18.35
C GLU A 80 15.87 -21.37 -17.14
N ASP A 81 16.61 -22.48 -17.17
CA ASP A 81 16.70 -23.40 -16.04
C ASP A 81 17.30 -22.70 -14.83
N LYS A 82 16.50 -22.60 -13.76
CA LYS A 82 16.93 -21.98 -12.50
C LYS A 82 17.93 -22.89 -11.79
N LYS A 83 19.21 -22.52 -11.82
CA LYS A 83 20.27 -23.22 -11.08
C LYS A 83 20.15 -22.98 -9.58
N THR A 84 20.42 -24.01 -8.80
CA THR A 84 20.40 -23.89 -7.33
C THR A 84 21.73 -23.32 -6.85
N TYR A 85 21.76 -22.59 -5.72
CA TYR A 85 23.00 -22.06 -5.12
C TYR A 85 24.09 -23.12 -4.85
N GLY A 86 23.74 -24.41 -4.80
CA GLY A 86 24.72 -25.50 -4.71
C GLY A 86 25.52 -25.74 -5.99
N GLU A 87 25.02 -25.28 -7.15
CA GLU A 87 25.64 -25.42 -8.47
C GLU A 87 26.36 -24.13 -8.91
N ILE A 88 26.07 -23.00 -8.25
CA ILE A 88 26.60 -21.68 -8.58
C ILE A 88 27.82 -21.40 -7.69
N PHE A 89 29.00 -21.28 -8.29
CA PHE A 89 30.21 -20.90 -7.56
C PHE A 89 30.46 -19.39 -7.69
N GLU A 90 30.13 -18.64 -6.64
CA GLU A 90 30.43 -17.21 -6.56
C GLU A 90 31.79 -16.97 -5.89
N LYS A 91 32.53 -15.98 -6.39
CA LYS A 91 33.81 -15.58 -5.81
C LYS A 91 33.56 -14.77 -4.54
N PHE A 92 33.95 -15.30 -3.39
CA PHE A 92 33.84 -14.57 -2.11
C PHE A 92 34.93 -13.49 -1.99
N HIS A 93 34.52 -12.26 -1.67
CA HIS A 93 35.40 -11.12 -1.43
C HIS A 93 35.37 -10.74 0.06
N PRO A 94 36.33 -11.20 0.88
CA PRO A 94 36.36 -10.88 2.30
C PRO A 94 36.67 -9.40 2.53
N ILE A 95 35.95 -8.78 3.46
CA ILE A 95 36.25 -7.44 3.97
C ILE A 95 37.33 -7.60 5.04
N ARG A 96 38.52 -7.02 4.80
CA ARG A 96 39.66 -7.00 5.72
C ARG A 96 39.99 -5.56 6.09
#